data_AF-A0A7I7MQA5-F1
#
_entry.id   AF-A0A7I7MQA5-F1
#
_cell.length_a   1.000
_cell.length_b   1.000
_cell.length_c   1.000
_cell.angle_alpha   90.00
_cell.angle_beta   90.00
_cell.angle_gamma   90.00
#
_symmetry.space_group_name_H-M   'P 1'
#
loop_
_entity.id
_entity.type
_entity.pdbx_description
1 polymer ?
#
loop_
_entity_poly.entity_id
_entity_poly.type
_entity_poly.pdbx_seq_one_letter_code
_entity_poly.pdbx_strand_id
1 'polypeptide(L)'
;MVIATQTRAEVLTGVRRLGEGRRDQILAQLDGTPTIPVDENVIQRYAKLTADAKARGDALWHKIHTGDRWVAATALAINAPLLAMDAIYNSDPDLVLLDTAEASKR
;
A
#
# COMPACT_ATOMS: atom_id res chain seq x y z
N MET A 1 4.29 -9.07 8.97
CA MET A 1 4.00 -7.83 8.24
C MET A 1 4.63 -7.93 6.86
N VAL A 2 3.97 -7.41 5.83
CA VAL A 2 4.47 -7.38 4.45
C VAL A 2 4.22 -5.99 3.88
N ILE A 3 4.89 -5.63 2.79
CA ILE A 3 4.68 -4.35 2.10
C ILE A 3 4.39 -4.56 0.61
N ALA A 4 3.62 -3.66 0.02
CA ALA A 4 3.43 -3.62 -1.42
C ALA A 4 4.70 -3.15 -2.13
N THR A 5 4.91 -3.63 -3.37
CA THR A 5 6.01 -3.18 -4.23
C THR A 5 6.04 -1.65 -4.37
N GLN A 6 4.87 -1.01 -4.49
CA GLN A 6 4.73 0.45 -4.55
C GLN A 6 5.35 1.14 -3.32
N THR A 7 4.97 0.71 -2.11
CA THR A 7 5.50 1.26 -0.86
C THR A 7 7.01 1.05 -0.75
N ARG A 8 7.51 -0.14 -1.13
CA ARG A 8 8.96 -0.41 -1.15
C ARG A 8 9.68 0.57 -2.08
N ALA A 9 9.16 0.80 -3.28
CA ALA A 9 9.76 1.71 -4.25
C ALA A 9 9.77 3.16 -3.76
N GLU A 10 8.70 3.62 -3.10
CA GLU A 10 8.61 4.95 -2.52
C GLU A 10 9.62 5.15 -1.38
N VAL A 11 9.75 4.17 -0.47
CA VAL A 11 10.76 4.21 0.59
C VAL A 11 12.16 4.22 0.00
N LEU A 12 12.45 3.33 -0.97
CA LEU A 12 13.75 3.27 -1.65
C LEU A 12 14.09 4.58 -2.37
N THR A 13 13.09 5.29 -2.89
CA THR A 13 13.27 6.60 -3.50
C THR A 13 13.60 7.65 -2.44
N GLY A 14 12.85 7.66 -1.33
CA GLY A 14 13.03 8.59 -0.22
C GLY A 14 14.41 8.47 0.43
N VAL A 15 14.89 7.25 0.67
CA VAL A 15 16.17 7.03 1.35
C VAL A 15 17.38 7.53 0.55
N ARG A 16 17.27 7.72 -0.78
CA ARG A 16 18.35 8.30 -1.58
C ARG A 16 18.67 9.75 -1.21
N ARG A 17 17.75 10.44 -0.53
CA ARG A 17 17.92 11.83 -0.09
C ARG A 17 18.47 11.95 1.33
N LEU A 18 18.72 10.83 2.00
CA LEU A 18 19.13 10.80 3.41
C LEU A 18 20.65 10.61 3.55
N GLY A 19 21.19 11.05 4.69
CA GLY A 19 22.55 10.73 5.12
C GLY A 19 22.72 9.25 5.45
N GLU A 20 23.97 8.77 5.40
CA GLU A 20 24.32 7.33 5.41
C GLU A 20 23.74 6.56 6.60
N GLY A 21 23.93 7.03 7.84
CA GLY A 21 23.45 6.31 9.02
C GLY A 21 21.93 6.12 9.07
N ARG A 22 21.14 7.13 8.66
CA ARG A 22 19.67 7.03 8.61
C ARG A 22 19.19 6.17 7.45
N ARG A 23 19.89 6.25 6.31
CA ARG A 23 19.61 5.42 5.13
C ARG A 23 19.77 3.95 5.47
N ASP A 24 20.89 3.58 6.09
CA ASP A 24 21.23 2.16 6.33
C ASP A 24 20.28 1.52 7.35
N GLN A 25 19.85 2.28 8.36
CA GLN A 25 18.81 1.84 9.31
C GLN A 25 17.46 1.53 8.61
N ILE A 26 17.00 2.41 7.72
CA ILE A 26 15.74 2.20 7.00
C ILE A 26 15.85 1.03 6.02
N LEU A 27 16.98 0.91 5.31
CA LEU A 27 17.21 -0.22 4.40
C LEU A 27 17.19 -1.55 5.14
N ALA A 28 17.83 -1.65 6.31
CA ALA A 28 17.80 -2.86 7.12
C ALA A 28 16.38 -3.26 7.54
N GLN A 29 15.53 -2.30 7.94
CA GLN A 29 14.12 -2.56 8.25
C GLN A 29 13.32 -3.00 7.02
N LEU A 30 13.57 -2.35 5.88
CA LEU A 30 12.89 -2.63 4.63
C LEU A 30 13.26 -4.01 4.06
N ASP A 31 14.51 -4.44 4.22
CA ASP A 31 14.99 -5.75 3.78
C ASP A 31 14.52 -6.89 4.70
N GLY A 32 14.26 -6.59 5.97
CA GLY A 32 13.62 -7.52 6.90
C GLY A 32 12.11 -7.72 6.67
N THR A 33 11.48 -6.93 5.80
CA THR A 33 10.03 -6.99 5.54
C THR A 33 9.75 -7.54 4.14
N PRO A 34 9.08 -8.70 4.01
CA PRO A 34 8.75 -9.27 2.70
C PRO A 34 7.95 -8.29 1.84
N THR A 35 8.32 -8.23 0.57
CA THR A 35 7.65 -7.39 -0.43
C THR A 35 6.82 -8.27 -1.36
N ILE A 36 5.55 -7.92 -1.53
CA ILE A 36 4.65 -8.63 -2.43
C ILE A 36 4.87 -8.12 -3.86
N PRO A 37 5.24 -9.01 -4.81
CA PRO A 37 5.42 -8.63 -6.21
C PRO A 37 4.08 -8.31 -6.87
N VAL A 38 4.11 -7.52 -7.95
CA VAL A 38 2.93 -7.34 -8.80
C VAL A 38 2.82 -8.55 -9.74
N ASP A 39 1.86 -9.42 -9.44
CA ASP A 39 1.48 -10.55 -10.29
C ASP A 39 0.11 -10.31 -10.96
N GLU A 40 -0.36 -11.30 -11.71
CA GLU A 40 -1.65 -11.21 -12.43
C GLU A 40 -2.83 -10.95 -11.47
N ASN A 41 -2.83 -11.54 -10.28
CA ASN A 41 -3.91 -11.34 -9.31
C ASN A 41 -3.93 -9.89 -8.82
N VAL A 42 -2.76 -9.30 -8.53
CA VAL A 42 -2.65 -7.87 -8.16
C VAL A 42 -3.15 -6.98 -9.31
N ILE A 43 -2.80 -7.29 -10.55
CA ILE A 43 -3.22 -6.53 -11.74
C ILE A 43 -4.76 -6.56 -11.89
N GLN A 44 -5.37 -7.73 -11.77
CA GLN A 44 -6.83 -7.87 -11.87
C GLN A 44 -7.55 -7.12 -10.73
N ARG A 45 -7.03 -7.20 -9.51
CA ARG A 45 -7.56 -6.44 -8.36
C ARG A 45 -7.44 -4.93 -8.59
N TYR A 46 -6.32 -4.46 -9.13
CA TYR A 46 -6.13 -3.04 -9.44
C TYR A 46 -7.13 -2.54 -10.50
N ALA A 47 -7.35 -3.31 -11.56
CA ALA A 47 -8.29 -2.97 -12.62
C ALA A 47 -9.73 -2.90 -12.10
N LYS A 48 -10.15 -3.92 -11.33
CA LYS A 48 -11.47 -3.95 -10.69
C LYS A 48 -11.65 -2.78 -9.71
N LEU A 49 -10.71 -2.59 -8.79
CA LEU A 49 -10.72 -1.50 -7.82
C LEU A 49 -10.86 -0.13 -8.50
N THR A 50 -10.12 0.09 -9.60
CA THR A 50 -10.19 1.34 -10.37
C THR A 50 -11.57 1.54 -11.00
N ALA A 51 -12.14 0.50 -11.61
CA ALA A 51 -13.45 0.57 -12.23
C ALA A 51 -14.55 0.85 -11.19
N ASP A 52 -14.50 0.15 -10.05
CA ASP A 52 -15.48 0.30 -8.99
C ASP A 52 -15.39 1.67 -8.31
N ALA A 53 -14.18 2.13 -7.96
CA ALA A 53 -13.97 3.46 -7.41
C ALA A 53 -14.47 4.56 -8.36
N LYS A 54 -14.28 4.39 -9.67
CA LYS A 54 -14.81 5.32 -10.68
C LYS A 54 -16.34 5.28 -10.73
N ALA A 55 -16.95 4.11 -10.66
CA ALA A 55 -18.41 3.96 -10.67
C ALA A 55 -19.06 4.57 -9.41
N ARG A 56 -18.39 4.48 -8.25
CA ARG A 56 -18.85 5.08 -6.99
C ARG A 56 -18.59 6.59 -6.89
N GLY A 57 -17.70 7.13 -7.73
CA GLY A 57 -17.28 8.53 -7.67
C GLY A 57 -16.25 8.80 -6.57
N ASP A 58 -15.53 7.76 -6.11
CA ASP A 58 -14.56 7.85 -5.02
C ASP A 58 -13.28 8.56 -5.46
N ALA A 59 -12.57 9.22 -4.54
CA ALA A 59 -11.31 9.88 -4.89
C ALA A 59 -10.21 8.90 -5.36
N LEU A 60 -10.29 7.62 -4.95
CA LEU A 60 -9.27 6.61 -5.18
C LEU A 60 -8.93 6.38 -6.66
N TRP A 61 -9.85 6.63 -7.61
CA TRP A 61 -9.55 6.48 -9.05
C TRP A 61 -8.72 7.63 -9.64
N HIS A 62 -8.60 8.77 -8.94
CA HIS A 62 -7.85 9.91 -9.44
C HIS A 62 -6.37 9.58 -9.65
N LYS A 63 -5.74 10.26 -10.62
CA LYS A 63 -4.35 9.99 -11.03
C LYS A 63 -3.36 10.14 -9.87
N ILE A 64 -3.60 11.07 -8.96
CA ILE A 64 -2.74 11.30 -7.79
C ILE A 64 -2.67 10.07 -6.87
N HIS A 65 -3.72 9.25 -6.82
CA HIS A 65 -3.83 8.05 -6.00
C HIS A 65 -3.48 6.75 -6.74
N THR A 66 -2.66 6.84 -7.79
CA THR A 66 -2.20 5.64 -8.53
C THR A 66 -1.39 4.72 -7.63
N GLY A 67 -0.51 5.27 -6.79
CA GLY A 67 0.28 4.48 -5.84
C GLY A 67 -0.61 3.81 -4.79
N ASP A 68 -1.52 4.59 -4.19
CA ASP A 68 -2.47 4.09 -3.20
C ASP A 68 -3.30 2.91 -3.70
N ARG A 69 -3.76 2.97 -4.97
CA ARG A 69 -4.48 1.87 -5.61
C ARG A 69 -3.64 0.61 -5.77
N TRP A 70 -2.36 0.70 -6.08
CA TRP A 70 -1.49 -0.48 -6.13
C TRP A 70 -1.31 -1.12 -4.74
N VAL A 71 -1.23 -0.30 -3.69
CA VAL A 71 -1.17 -0.77 -2.31
C VAL A 71 -2.46 -1.50 -1.93
N ALA A 72 -3.63 -0.89 -2.17
CA ALA A 72 -4.93 -1.50 -1.90
C ALA A 72 -5.17 -2.78 -2.71
N ALA A 73 -4.86 -2.77 -4.00
CA ALA A 73 -4.96 -3.95 -4.86
C ALA A 73 -4.08 -5.10 -4.38
N THR A 74 -2.88 -4.79 -3.88
CA THR A 74 -1.99 -5.80 -3.28
C THR A 74 -2.63 -6.42 -2.06
N ALA A 75 -3.18 -5.63 -1.14
CA ALA A 75 -3.86 -6.13 0.06
C ALA A 75 -5.04 -7.05 -0.29
N LEU A 76 -5.89 -6.63 -1.25
CA LEU A 76 -7.01 -7.43 -1.76
C LEU A 76 -6.54 -8.73 -2.43
N ALA A 77 -5.43 -8.71 -3.15
CA ALA A 77 -4.91 -9.89 -3.84
C ALA A 77 -4.48 -10.99 -2.87
N ILE A 78 -3.88 -10.61 -1.73
CA ILE A 78 -3.43 -11.57 -0.71
C ILE A 78 -4.43 -11.77 0.44
N ASN A 79 -5.62 -11.18 0.35
CA ASN A 79 -6.65 -11.18 1.39
C ASN A 79 -6.13 -10.74 2.77
N ALA A 80 -5.29 -9.71 2.79
CA ALA A 80 -4.73 -9.15 4.01
C ALA A 80 -5.42 -7.83 4.37
N PRO A 81 -5.57 -7.51 5.66
CA PRO A 81 -6.01 -6.19 6.07
C PRO A 81 -4.93 -5.16 5.76
N LEU A 82 -5.34 -3.95 5.36
CA LEU A 82 -4.47 -2.85 5.00
C LEU A 82 -4.25 -1.94 6.22
N LEU A 83 -2.99 -1.75 6.60
CA LEU A 83 -2.60 -0.71 7.54
C LEU A 83 -2.34 0.57 6.74
N ALA A 84 -3.22 1.55 6.87
CA ALA A 84 -3.11 2.85 6.22
C ALA A 84 -3.51 3.97 7.19
N MET A 85 -2.91 5.15 7.02
CA MET A 85 -3.25 6.34 7.80
C MET A 85 -4.22 7.26 7.07
N ASP A 86 -4.37 7.09 5.76
CA ASP A 86 -5.22 7.93 4.92
C ASP A 86 -6.65 7.35 4.84
N ALA A 87 -7.65 8.23 4.94
CA ALA A 87 -9.05 7.89 4.88
C ALA A 87 -9.55 7.60 3.45
N ILE A 88 -8.72 7.82 2.41
CA ILE A 88 -9.08 7.55 1.00
C ILE A 88 -9.52 6.09 0.75
N TYR A 89 -9.15 5.16 1.62
CA TYR A 89 -9.50 3.75 1.50
C TYR A 89 -10.86 3.40 2.12
N ASN A 90 -11.45 4.30 2.93
CA ASN A 90 -12.66 4.02 3.71
C ASN A 90 -13.91 3.77 2.85
N SER A 91 -13.91 4.24 1.60
CA SER A 91 -15.06 4.10 0.68
C SER A 91 -15.09 2.76 -0.03
N ASP A 92 -14.03 1.94 0.05
CA ASP A 92 -14.02 0.63 -0.59
C ASP A 92 -14.52 -0.47 0.36
N PRO A 93 -15.64 -1.14 0.04
CA PRO A 93 -16.25 -2.13 0.93
C PRO A 93 -15.47 -3.45 1.01
N ASP A 94 -14.57 -3.73 0.07
CA ASP A 94 -13.81 -4.97 0.05
C ASP A 94 -12.50 -4.85 0.87
N LEU A 95 -12.09 -3.63 1.23
CA LEU A 95 -10.90 -3.38 2.04
C LEU A 95 -11.20 -3.52 3.54
N VAL A 96 -10.40 -4.36 4.21
CA VAL A 96 -10.35 -4.41 5.66
C VAL A 96 -9.23 -3.49 6.14
N LEU A 97 -9.55 -2.43 6.86
CA LEU A 97 -8.57 -1.48 7.39
C LEU A 97 -8.20 -1.82 8.84
N LEU A 98 -6.90 -1.80 9.15
CA LEU A 98 -6.42 -1.90 10.53
C LEU A 98 -6.45 -0.53 11.19
N ASP A 99 -7.01 -0.46 12.38
CA ASP A 99 -6.88 0.73 13.22
C ASP A 99 -5.46 0.82 13.79
N THR A 100 -4.84 1.99 13.63
CA THR A 100 -3.51 2.28 14.18
C THR A 100 -3.48 2.26 15.71
N ALA A 101 -4.63 2.38 16.39
CA ALA A 101 -4.76 2.19 17.84
C ALA A 101 -4.46 0.75 18.30
N GLU A 102 -4.67 -0.25 17.43
CA GLU A 102 -4.35 -1.65 17.72
C GLU A 102 -2.91 -2.04 17.31
N ALA A 103 -2.35 -1.36 16.31
CA ALA A 103 -1.01 -1.65 15.79
C ALA A 103 0.13 -1.25 16.76
N SER A 104 -0.09 -0.28 17.65
CA SER A 104 0.88 0.14 18.68
C SER A 104 1.00 -0.80 19.89
N LYS A 105 0.20 -1.88 19.95
CA LYS A 105 0.22 -2.85 21.07
C LYS A 105 1.04 -4.11 20.79
N ARG A 106 1.80 -4.17 19.68
CA ARG A 106 2.61 -5.33 19.30
C ARG A 106 4.07 -4.97 19.11
#